data_AF-A0A8H4UK70-F1
#
_entry.id   AF-A0A8H4UK70-F1
#
_cell.length_a   1.000
_cell.length_b   1.000
_cell.length_c   1.000
_cell.angle_alpha   90.00
_cell.angle_beta   90.00
_cell.angle_gamma   90.00
#
_symmetry.space_group_name_H-M   'P 1'
#
loop_
_entity.id
_entity.type
_entity.pdbx_description
1 polymer ?
#
loop_
_entity_poly.entity_id
_entity_poly.type
_entity_poly.pdbx_seq_one_letter_code
_entity_poly.pdbx_strand_id
1 'polypeptide(L)'
;MPLLSLPPELILSIVKQLHIPNVEVLAQTFNKRLYDACIPLLAKRIAARKHAKRMIARFGLPLFQSEMEDVSCEQAKLLGFPSEHDISIPNKPPNLDYLNLNGDLSWLEPLDEKTARAMERYHRGPADGGTDLLDKLVADAEKLGLVLPEGFIKFMSREELQYRIPSAQAAFFTLGEDGLRKCPAAVDGGAGGYLIRIMADQQWCWTWNLYLYPGEGKGHAVCGSAVDANANLDQIAEALSDCKETTRDEFDQAKNEGFPLAWTRHLALTSFSFEEFLATTYYEEQIWYVRYDDMELSQGLRKYIDNTYIK
;
A
#
# COMPACT_ATOMS: atom_id res chain seq x y z
N MET A 1 -1.62 36.90 -24.12
CA MET A 1 -1.13 35.65 -23.48
C MET A 1 -0.52 34.76 -24.57
N PRO A 2 0.81 34.77 -24.76
CA PRO A 2 1.49 34.12 -25.89
C PRO A 2 1.31 32.60 -25.97
N LEU A 3 1.00 31.96 -24.83
CA LEU A 3 0.78 30.52 -24.76
C LEU A 3 -0.44 30.05 -25.56
N LEU A 4 -1.50 30.88 -25.62
CA LEU A 4 -2.77 30.52 -26.27
C LEU A 4 -2.72 30.65 -27.80
N SER A 5 -1.74 31.40 -28.33
CA SER A 5 -1.47 31.48 -29.77
C SER A 5 -0.69 30.28 -30.32
N LEU A 6 -0.21 29.40 -29.44
CA LEU A 6 0.52 28.20 -29.87
C LEU A 6 -0.44 27.13 -30.44
N PRO A 7 0.04 26.32 -31.42
CA PRO A 7 -0.62 25.09 -31.81
C PRO A 7 -0.82 24.12 -30.62
N PRO A 8 -1.88 23.30 -30.60
CA PRO A 8 -2.15 22.34 -29.52
C PRO A 8 -0.98 21.42 -29.18
N GLU A 9 -0.18 21.04 -30.18
CA GLU A 9 0.96 20.14 -30.04
C GLU A 9 2.08 20.78 -29.23
N LEU A 10 2.32 22.09 -29.43
CA LEU A 10 3.32 22.83 -28.66
C LEU A 10 2.84 23.07 -27.23
N ILE A 11 1.55 23.34 -27.04
CA ILE A 11 0.96 23.43 -25.69
C ILE A 11 1.16 22.10 -24.96
N LEU A 12 0.78 20.98 -25.56
CA LEU A 12 0.95 19.66 -24.95
C LEU A 12 2.43 19.35 -24.64
N SER A 13 3.34 19.70 -25.54
CA SER A 13 4.78 19.55 -25.32
C SER A 13 5.26 20.33 -24.10
N ILE A 14 4.83 21.58 -23.95
CA ILE A 14 5.15 22.43 -22.78
C ILE A 14 4.56 21.82 -21.51
N VAL A 15 3.27 21.45 -21.52
CA VAL A 15 2.60 20.90 -20.33
C VAL A 15 3.25 19.60 -19.86
N LYS A 16 3.74 18.75 -20.78
CA LYS A 16 4.48 17.51 -20.44
C LYS A 16 5.82 17.76 -19.71
N GLN A 17 6.39 18.96 -19.84
CA GLN A 17 7.62 19.34 -19.12
C GLN A 17 7.34 19.94 -17.74
N LEU A 18 6.07 20.20 -17.40
CA LEU A 18 5.70 20.75 -16.10
C LEU A 18 5.59 19.64 -15.05
N HIS A 19 6.00 19.96 -13.82
CA HIS A 19 5.66 19.14 -12.66
C HIS A 19 4.14 19.04 -12.50
N ILE A 20 3.65 17.86 -12.08
CA ILE A 20 2.21 17.57 -11.99
C ILE A 20 1.42 18.61 -11.19
N PRO A 21 1.88 19.14 -10.03
CA PRO A 21 1.15 20.21 -9.32
C PRO A 21 0.92 21.45 -10.19
N ASN A 22 1.89 21.82 -11.04
CA ASN A 22 1.75 22.95 -11.96
C ASN A 22 0.76 22.63 -13.08
N VAL A 23 0.69 21.37 -13.54
CA VAL A 23 -0.34 20.91 -14.49
C VAL A 23 -1.73 21.03 -13.88
N GLU A 24 -1.90 20.76 -12.58
CA GLU A 24 -3.19 20.93 -11.89
C GLU A 24 -3.61 22.39 -11.79
N VAL A 25 -2.70 23.27 -11.39
CA VAL A 25 -2.94 24.72 -11.36
C VAL A 25 -3.30 25.22 -12.76
N LEU A 26 -2.60 24.74 -13.80
CA LEU A 26 -2.89 25.10 -15.19
C LEU A 26 -4.25 24.60 -15.66
N ALA A 27 -4.65 23.38 -15.27
CA ALA A 27 -5.95 22.81 -15.57
C ALA A 27 -7.10 23.59 -14.90
N GLN A 28 -6.85 24.26 -13.77
CA GLN A 28 -7.82 25.10 -13.10
C GLN A 28 -8.02 26.48 -13.76
N THR A 29 -7.22 26.80 -14.79
CA THR A 29 -7.46 28.03 -15.57
C THR A 29 -8.77 27.89 -16.35
N PHE A 30 -9.54 28.98 -16.47
CA PHE A 30 -10.80 29.01 -17.24
C PHE A 30 -10.60 28.88 -18.78
N ASN A 31 -9.50 28.30 -19.23
CA ASN A 31 -9.18 28.10 -20.63
C ASN A 31 -9.37 26.63 -21.04
N LYS A 32 -10.37 26.38 -21.91
CA LYS A 32 -10.71 25.04 -22.39
C LYS A 32 -9.54 24.32 -23.08
N ARG A 33 -8.73 25.01 -23.88
CA ARG A 33 -7.60 24.37 -24.61
C ARG A 33 -6.51 23.89 -23.65
N LEU A 34 -6.22 24.66 -22.61
CA LEU A 34 -5.27 24.26 -21.57
C LEU A 34 -5.83 23.11 -20.74
N TYR A 35 -7.09 23.19 -20.33
CA TYR A 35 -7.79 22.10 -19.63
C TYR A 35 -7.73 20.79 -20.42
N ASP A 36 -8.12 20.81 -21.69
CA ASP A 36 -8.13 19.63 -22.57
C ASP A 36 -6.72 19.03 -22.73
N ALA A 37 -5.67 19.86 -22.77
CA ALA A 37 -4.28 19.40 -22.82
C ALA A 37 -3.79 18.81 -21.48
N CYS A 38 -4.27 19.32 -20.34
CA CYS A 38 -3.86 18.87 -19.01
C CYS A 38 -4.58 17.58 -18.57
N ILE A 39 -5.87 17.40 -18.90
CA ILE A 39 -6.68 16.30 -18.37
C ILE A 39 -6.10 14.90 -18.63
N PRO A 40 -5.59 14.56 -19.84
CA PRO A 40 -4.97 13.26 -20.06
C PRO A 40 -3.77 12.99 -19.14
N LEU A 41 -3.00 14.04 -18.81
CA LEU A 41 -1.84 13.95 -17.91
C LEU A 41 -2.26 13.81 -16.44
N LEU A 42 -3.44 14.35 -16.09
CA LEU A 42 -4.01 14.27 -14.75
C LEU A 42 -4.92 13.06 -14.54
N ALA A 43 -5.23 12.30 -15.58
CA ALA A 43 -6.21 11.21 -15.52
C ALA A 43 -5.88 10.17 -14.44
N LYS A 44 -4.62 9.73 -14.34
CA LYS A 44 -4.15 8.80 -13.29
C LYS A 44 -4.37 9.38 -11.89
N ARG A 45 -4.01 10.66 -11.67
CA ARG A 45 -4.15 11.35 -10.39
C ARG A 45 -5.61 11.58 -9.99
N ILE A 46 -6.46 11.93 -10.95
CA ILE A 46 -7.91 12.06 -10.74
C ILE A 46 -8.52 10.71 -10.35
N ALA A 47 -8.14 9.63 -11.05
CA ALA A 47 -8.58 8.27 -10.73
C ALA A 47 -8.12 7.85 -9.32
N ALA A 48 -6.86 8.11 -8.97
CA ALA A 48 -6.30 7.86 -7.65
C ALA A 48 -7.06 8.62 -6.55
N ARG A 49 -7.35 9.92 -6.74
CA ARG A 49 -8.16 10.70 -5.77
C ARG A 49 -9.58 10.17 -5.61
N LYS A 50 -10.22 9.77 -6.70
CA LYS A 50 -11.56 9.15 -6.64
C LYS A 50 -11.50 7.83 -5.87
N HIS A 51 -10.48 7.02 -6.12
CA HIS A 51 -10.26 5.76 -5.40
C HIS A 51 -9.99 6.01 -3.90
N ALA A 52 -9.09 6.93 -3.56
CA ALA A 52 -8.80 7.29 -2.18
C ALA A 52 -10.06 7.77 -1.43
N LYS A 53 -10.89 8.62 -2.06
CA LYS A 53 -12.17 9.03 -1.47
C LYS A 53 -13.11 7.85 -1.20
N ARG A 54 -13.16 6.86 -2.10
CA ARG A 54 -13.96 5.64 -1.89
C ARG A 54 -13.43 4.82 -0.71
N MET A 55 -12.11 4.62 -0.64
CA MET A 55 -11.50 3.86 0.46
C MET A 55 -11.68 4.57 1.81
N ILE A 56 -11.54 5.91 1.84
CA ILE A 56 -11.81 6.70 3.06
C ILE A 56 -13.27 6.57 3.50
N ALA A 57 -14.21 6.65 2.56
CA ALA A 57 -15.62 6.50 2.87
C ALA A 57 -15.95 5.09 3.43
N ARG A 58 -15.13 4.09 3.10
CA ARG A 58 -15.33 2.69 3.45
C ARG A 58 -14.67 2.30 4.76
N PHE A 59 -13.42 2.71 4.96
CA PHE A 59 -12.57 2.24 6.05
C PHE A 59 -12.09 3.36 6.97
N GLY A 60 -12.55 4.60 6.74
CA GLY A 60 -12.07 5.78 7.46
C GLY A 60 -10.75 6.32 6.90
N LEU A 61 -10.20 7.32 7.61
CA LEU A 61 -8.87 7.85 7.25
C LEU A 61 -7.81 6.76 7.45
N PRO A 62 -6.77 6.72 6.59
CA PRO A 62 -5.72 5.75 6.80
C PRO A 62 -5.05 5.96 8.16
N LEU A 63 -4.80 4.85 8.86
CA LEU A 63 -3.98 4.82 10.05
C LEU A 63 -2.52 5.00 9.61
N PHE A 64 -2.06 6.24 9.68
CA PHE A 64 -0.64 6.55 9.61
C PHE A 64 -0.07 6.37 11.01
N GLN A 65 0.27 5.13 11.37
CA GLN A 65 1.19 4.90 12.46
C GLN A 65 2.59 5.10 11.90
N SER A 66 3.08 6.33 11.93
CA SER A 66 4.52 6.49 11.91
C SER A 66 5.02 5.99 13.25
N GLU A 67 5.76 4.88 13.24
CA GLU A 67 6.51 4.40 14.41
C GLU A 67 7.64 5.35 14.81
N MET A 68 7.90 6.33 13.94
CA MET A 68 8.82 7.37 14.25
C MET A 68 8.15 8.35 15.20
N GLU A 69 8.49 8.19 16.48
CA GLU A 69 8.43 9.27 17.46
C GLU A 69 9.29 10.47 17.01
N ASP A 70 9.20 11.59 17.73
CA ASP A 70 10.04 12.77 17.48
C ASP A 70 11.52 12.36 17.28
N VAL A 71 12.09 12.77 16.15
CA VAL A 71 13.46 12.41 15.78
C VAL A 71 14.41 13.37 16.47
N SER A 72 15.32 12.85 17.31
CA SER A 72 16.30 13.69 18.00
C SER A 72 17.23 14.41 17.01
N CYS A 73 17.81 15.54 17.41
CA CYS A 73 18.82 16.25 16.61
C CYS A 73 19.94 15.35 16.05
N GLU A 74 20.44 14.39 16.83
CA GLU A 74 21.49 13.46 16.37
C GLU A 74 20.98 12.51 15.27
N GLN A 75 19.77 11.96 15.46
CA GLN A 75 19.13 11.09 14.47
C GLN A 75 18.74 11.87 13.21
N ALA A 76 18.31 13.12 13.36
CA ALA A 76 18.00 14.01 12.25
C ALA A 76 19.24 14.26 11.37
N LYS A 77 20.42 14.42 11.98
CA LYS A 77 21.69 14.52 11.25
C LYS A 77 22.03 13.25 10.48
N LEU A 78 21.82 12.06 11.06
CA LEU A 78 22.04 10.78 10.37
C LEU A 78 21.12 10.63 9.15
N LEU A 79 19.87 11.08 9.27
CA LEU A 79 18.90 11.12 8.18
C LEU A 79 19.12 12.29 7.20
N GLY A 80 20.16 13.10 7.46
CA GLY A 80 20.60 14.18 6.59
C GLY A 80 19.70 15.41 6.60
N PHE A 81 18.86 15.57 7.62
CA PHE A 81 18.08 16.79 7.78
C PHE A 81 18.99 18.00 8.08
N PRO A 82 18.64 19.20 7.58
CA PRO A 82 19.46 20.41 7.73
C PRO A 82 19.34 21.08 9.11
N SER A 83 18.44 20.60 9.98
CA SER A 83 18.04 21.24 11.23
C SER A 83 18.83 20.73 12.44
N GLU A 84 19.19 21.64 13.35
CA GLU A 84 19.71 21.29 14.68
C GLU A 84 18.60 21.03 15.73
N HIS A 85 17.35 20.98 15.30
CA HIS A 85 16.17 20.76 16.14
C HIS A 85 15.51 19.42 15.87
N ASP A 86 14.82 18.92 16.89
CA ASP A 86 13.98 17.73 16.79
C ASP A 86 12.94 17.89 15.69
N ILE A 87 12.70 16.80 14.96
CA ILE A 87 11.83 16.81 13.79
C ILE A 87 10.53 16.11 14.14
N SER A 88 9.46 16.89 14.16
CA SER A 88 8.11 16.36 14.28
C SER A 88 7.69 15.74 12.96
N ILE A 89 7.24 14.50 13.04
CA ILE A 89 6.82 13.77 11.86
C ILE A 89 5.41 14.17 11.46
N PRO A 90 5.20 14.58 10.19
CA PRO A 90 3.90 15.02 9.73
C PRO A 90 2.88 13.90 9.92
N ASN A 91 1.76 14.22 10.57
CA ASN A 91 0.59 13.35 10.59
C ASN A 91 -0.20 13.47 9.26
N LYS A 92 0.45 13.09 8.16
CA LYS A 92 -0.14 13.03 6.81
C LYS A 92 0.49 11.86 6.03
N PRO A 93 -0.22 11.34 5.01
CA PRO A 93 0.36 10.35 4.11
C PRO A 93 1.69 10.82 3.50
N PRO A 94 2.64 9.88 3.27
CA PRO A 94 3.87 10.20 2.56
C PRO A 94 3.58 10.66 1.13
N ASN A 95 4.40 11.56 0.62
CA ASN A 95 4.26 12.06 -0.75
C ASN A 95 5.05 11.17 -1.70
N LEU A 96 4.36 10.22 -2.34
CA LEU A 96 4.96 9.26 -3.26
C LEU A 96 4.82 9.66 -4.74
N ASP A 97 4.36 10.90 -5.04
CA ASP A 97 4.13 11.36 -6.42
C ASP A 97 5.40 11.31 -7.30
N TYR A 98 6.59 11.33 -6.67
CA TYR A 98 7.88 11.25 -7.35
C TYR A 98 8.29 9.82 -7.69
N LEU A 99 7.65 8.81 -7.08
CA LEU A 99 7.87 7.40 -7.37
C LEU A 99 6.98 6.96 -8.54
N ASN A 100 7.54 6.16 -9.43
CA ASN A 100 6.77 5.54 -10.49
C ASN A 100 6.13 4.24 -9.99
N LEU A 101 4.98 4.36 -9.32
CA LEU A 101 4.19 3.20 -8.86
C LEU A 101 3.33 2.67 -10.03
N ASN A 102 3.89 1.75 -10.80
CA ASN A 102 3.32 1.22 -12.06
C ASN A 102 3.42 -0.31 -12.18
N GLY A 103 3.82 -1.01 -11.12
CA GLY A 103 3.99 -2.45 -11.07
C GLY A 103 5.40 -2.94 -11.39
N ASP A 104 6.30 -2.09 -11.89
CA ASP A 104 7.66 -2.52 -12.22
C ASP A 104 8.60 -2.64 -11.02
N LEU A 105 8.25 -2.01 -9.88
CA LEU A 105 9.03 -2.03 -8.64
C LEU A 105 10.49 -1.60 -8.82
N SER A 106 10.78 -0.76 -9.82
CA SER A 106 12.13 -0.27 -10.13
C SER A 106 12.73 0.60 -9.02
N TRP A 107 11.87 1.18 -8.18
CA TRP A 107 12.24 1.97 -7.00
C TRP A 107 12.69 1.11 -5.80
N LEU A 108 12.38 -0.19 -5.81
CA LEU A 108 12.69 -1.11 -4.72
C LEU A 108 14.12 -1.64 -4.87
N GLU A 109 15.09 -0.86 -4.44
CA GLU A 109 16.52 -1.19 -4.54
C GLU A 109 16.92 -2.28 -3.51
N PRO A 110 17.95 -3.11 -3.81
CA PRO A 110 18.51 -4.02 -2.82
C PRO A 110 19.00 -3.28 -1.57
N LEU A 111 18.91 -3.95 -0.42
CA LEU A 111 19.53 -3.46 0.82
C LEU A 111 21.05 -3.50 0.71
N ASP A 112 21.73 -2.66 1.48
CA ASP A 112 23.18 -2.77 1.65
C ASP A 112 23.54 -4.11 2.31
N GLU A 113 24.76 -4.60 2.08
CA GLU A 113 25.20 -5.93 2.51
C GLU A 113 25.13 -6.12 4.04
N LYS A 114 25.30 -5.05 4.82
CA LYS A 114 25.26 -5.12 6.27
C LYS A 114 23.81 -5.28 6.75
N THR A 115 22.89 -4.44 6.28
CA THR A 115 21.46 -4.54 6.62
C THR A 115 20.87 -5.85 6.14
N ALA A 116 21.20 -6.29 4.92
CA ALA A 116 20.75 -7.57 4.39
C ALA A 116 21.18 -8.76 5.28
N ARG A 117 22.43 -8.77 5.77
CA ARG A 117 22.92 -9.79 6.71
C ARG A 117 22.21 -9.73 8.07
N ALA A 118 21.96 -8.53 8.60
CA ALA A 118 21.23 -8.37 9.86
C ALA A 118 19.79 -8.88 9.75
N MET A 119 19.18 -8.75 8.56
CA MET A 119 17.82 -9.18 8.26
C MET A 119 17.65 -10.68 8.01
N GLU A 120 18.72 -11.41 7.70
CA GLU A 120 18.67 -12.81 7.28
C GLU A 120 17.87 -13.71 8.25
N ARG A 121 17.98 -13.48 9.56
CA ARG A 121 17.28 -14.26 10.60
C ARG A 121 15.77 -14.03 10.65
N TYR A 122 15.26 -12.97 10.02
CA TYR A 122 13.84 -12.61 10.03
C TYR A 122 13.13 -12.98 8.73
N HIS A 123 13.88 -13.26 7.66
CA HIS A 123 13.29 -13.72 6.41
C HIS A 123 12.74 -15.15 6.56
N ARG A 124 11.50 -15.36 6.09
CA ARG A 124 10.77 -16.64 6.22
C ARG A 124 10.61 -17.41 4.91
N GLY A 125 11.45 -17.11 3.92
CA GLY A 125 11.32 -17.69 2.59
C GLY A 125 10.14 -17.11 1.82
N PRO A 126 9.77 -17.65 0.65
CA PRO A 126 8.83 -17.00 -0.22
C PRO A 126 7.46 -16.86 0.46
N ALA A 127 6.80 -15.72 0.23
CA ALA A 127 5.53 -15.39 0.87
C ALA A 127 4.42 -16.44 0.63
N ASP A 128 4.49 -17.21 -0.46
CA ASP A 128 3.56 -18.30 -0.76
C ASP A 128 3.93 -19.64 -0.10
N GLY A 129 5.00 -19.69 0.68
CA GLY A 129 5.51 -20.91 1.31
C GLY A 129 6.06 -21.94 0.32
N GLY A 130 6.34 -21.55 -0.93
CA GLY A 130 6.79 -22.45 -2.01
C GLY A 130 5.65 -23.27 -2.62
N THR A 131 4.43 -22.72 -2.62
CA THR A 131 3.22 -23.38 -3.14
C THR A 131 2.67 -22.66 -4.38
N ASP A 132 1.80 -23.32 -5.15
CA ASP A 132 1.10 -22.71 -6.29
C ASP A 132 -0.06 -21.75 -5.86
N LEU A 133 0.02 -21.20 -4.65
CA LEU A 133 -1.03 -20.36 -4.07
C LEU A 133 -1.22 -19.06 -4.85
N LEU A 134 -0.14 -18.45 -5.36
CA LEU A 134 -0.24 -17.25 -6.17
C LEU A 134 -0.99 -17.51 -7.49
N ASP A 135 -0.71 -18.63 -8.15
CA ASP A 135 -1.43 -19.03 -9.37
C ASP A 135 -2.92 -19.29 -9.09
N LYS A 136 -3.23 -19.93 -7.96
CA LYS A 136 -4.61 -20.07 -7.48
C LYS A 136 -5.26 -18.71 -7.26
N LEU A 137 -4.58 -17.77 -6.61
CA LEU A 137 -5.11 -16.41 -6.36
C LEU A 137 -5.41 -15.68 -7.67
N VAL A 138 -4.54 -15.81 -8.67
CA VAL A 138 -4.76 -15.24 -10.01
C VAL A 138 -6.03 -15.83 -10.64
N ALA A 139 -6.15 -17.16 -10.67
CA ALA A 139 -7.32 -17.84 -11.23
C ALA A 139 -8.63 -17.48 -10.49
N ASP A 140 -8.59 -17.44 -9.16
CA ASP A 140 -9.74 -17.05 -8.33
C ASP A 140 -10.14 -15.59 -8.55
N ALA A 141 -9.17 -14.67 -8.64
CA ALA A 141 -9.41 -13.27 -8.92
C ALA A 141 -10.08 -13.08 -10.29
N GLU A 142 -9.61 -13.79 -11.32
CA GLU A 142 -10.21 -13.77 -12.66
C GLU A 142 -11.67 -14.26 -12.64
N LYS A 143 -11.94 -15.39 -11.97
CA LYS A 143 -13.29 -15.94 -11.81
C LYS A 143 -14.24 -14.93 -11.16
N LEU A 144 -13.74 -14.13 -10.23
CA LEU A 144 -14.51 -13.11 -9.50
C LEU A 144 -14.55 -11.74 -10.20
N GLY A 145 -13.87 -11.57 -11.34
CA GLY A 145 -13.75 -10.28 -12.03
C GLY A 145 -12.95 -9.24 -11.25
N LEU A 146 -12.11 -9.68 -10.31
CA LEU A 146 -11.18 -8.85 -9.55
C LEU A 146 -9.92 -8.56 -10.40
N VAL A 147 -9.16 -7.56 -9.99
CA VAL A 147 -7.86 -7.25 -10.62
C VAL A 147 -6.82 -7.23 -9.52
N LEU A 148 -5.91 -8.20 -9.58
CA LEU A 148 -4.71 -8.19 -8.76
C LEU A 148 -3.75 -7.12 -9.29
N PRO A 149 -3.12 -6.32 -8.40
CA PRO A 149 -2.12 -5.34 -8.82
C PRO A 149 -0.92 -6.03 -9.48
N GLU A 150 -0.41 -5.49 -10.58
CA GLU A 150 0.78 -6.06 -11.25
C GLU A 150 1.99 -6.10 -10.32
N GLY A 151 2.21 -5.03 -9.54
CA GLY A 151 3.25 -4.97 -8.52
C GLY A 151 3.07 -6.02 -7.42
N PHE A 152 1.84 -6.37 -7.06
CA PHE A 152 1.56 -7.44 -6.10
C PHE A 152 1.97 -8.80 -6.65
N ILE A 153 1.54 -9.14 -7.87
CA ILE A 153 1.90 -10.41 -8.52
C ILE A 153 3.42 -10.52 -8.65
N LYS A 154 4.06 -9.45 -9.14
CA LYS A 154 5.51 -9.42 -9.33
C LYS A 154 6.28 -9.57 -8.01
N PHE A 155 5.83 -8.91 -6.95
CA PHE A 155 6.48 -8.97 -5.64
C PHE A 155 6.30 -10.35 -4.99
N MET A 156 5.08 -10.88 -5.00
CA MET A 156 4.78 -12.17 -4.35
C MET A 156 5.41 -13.36 -5.08
N SER A 157 5.62 -13.27 -6.40
CA SER A 157 6.30 -14.32 -7.19
C SER A 157 7.82 -14.32 -7.10
N ARG A 158 8.42 -13.32 -6.43
CA ARG A 158 9.87 -13.09 -6.43
C ARG A 158 10.40 -12.91 -5.02
N GLU A 159 10.92 -14.01 -4.48
CA GLU A 159 11.57 -14.03 -3.17
C GLU A 159 12.65 -12.95 -3.05
N GLU A 160 13.43 -12.72 -4.10
CA GLU A 160 14.50 -11.72 -4.10
C GLU A 160 14.01 -10.27 -3.96
N LEU A 161 12.72 -9.99 -4.21
CA LEU A 161 12.12 -8.69 -3.93
C LEU A 161 11.64 -8.60 -2.48
N GLN A 162 11.15 -9.69 -1.90
CA GLN A 162 10.71 -9.77 -0.52
C GLN A 162 11.87 -9.54 0.45
N TYR A 163 13.06 -10.06 0.11
CA TYR A 163 14.31 -9.84 0.85
C TYR A 163 14.81 -8.38 0.84
N ARG A 164 14.22 -7.51 0.00
CA ARG A 164 14.59 -6.08 -0.03
C ARG A 164 13.85 -5.27 1.02
N ILE A 165 12.81 -5.82 1.64
CA ILE A 165 12.04 -5.13 2.67
C ILE A 165 12.67 -5.45 4.03
N PRO A 166 13.32 -4.48 4.70
CA PRO A 166 13.76 -4.68 6.06
C PRO A 166 12.56 -4.68 7.00
N SER A 167 12.70 -5.27 8.18
CA SER A 167 11.65 -5.21 9.19
C SER A 167 12.19 -5.14 10.61
N ALA A 168 12.10 -3.95 11.21
CA ALA A 168 12.38 -3.68 12.61
C ALA A 168 11.38 -4.38 13.54
N GLN A 169 10.16 -4.58 13.06
CA GLN A 169 9.09 -5.25 13.81
C GLN A 169 9.11 -6.78 13.69
N ALA A 170 10.06 -7.33 12.94
CA ALA A 170 10.08 -8.73 12.54
C ALA A 170 8.77 -9.17 11.85
N ALA A 171 8.16 -8.26 11.09
CA ALA A 171 7.07 -8.59 10.19
C ALA A 171 7.61 -9.35 8.97
N PHE A 172 6.79 -10.23 8.41
CA PHE A 172 7.16 -11.04 7.26
C PHE A 172 6.01 -11.17 6.29
N PHE A 173 6.33 -11.22 5.00
CA PHE A 173 5.35 -11.45 3.96
C PHE A 173 4.87 -12.90 3.99
N THR A 174 3.56 -13.08 3.95
CA THR A 174 2.92 -14.39 3.94
C THR A 174 1.55 -14.26 3.31
N LEU A 175 1.27 -15.11 2.33
CA LEU A 175 -0.04 -15.25 1.75
C LEU A 175 -0.93 -16.13 2.64
N GLY A 176 -2.20 -15.76 2.75
CA GLY A 176 -3.19 -16.58 3.46
C GLY A 176 -3.40 -17.93 2.75
N GLU A 177 -3.27 -19.05 3.48
CA GLU A 177 -3.27 -20.43 2.92
C GLU A 177 -4.53 -20.77 2.11
N ASP A 178 -5.70 -20.26 2.52
CA ASP A 178 -6.97 -20.49 1.83
C ASP A 178 -7.17 -19.55 0.60
N GLY A 179 -6.26 -18.61 0.38
CA GLY A 179 -6.33 -17.60 -0.67
C GLY A 179 -7.33 -16.48 -0.38
N LEU A 180 -8.17 -16.16 -1.37
CA LEU A 180 -9.16 -15.08 -1.31
C LEU A 180 -10.29 -15.39 -0.33
N ARG A 181 -10.53 -14.46 0.59
CA ARG A 181 -11.68 -14.50 1.51
C ARG A 181 -12.65 -13.37 1.25
N LYS A 182 -13.94 -13.64 1.31
CA LYS A 182 -14.99 -12.63 1.14
C LYS A 182 -14.96 -11.66 2.33
N CYS A 183 -14.98 -10.36 2.06
CA CYS A 183 -15.05 -9.34 3.10
C CYS A 183 -16.48 -9.24 3.63
N PRO A 184 -16.71 -9.22 4.96
CA PRO A 184 -18.04 -9.08 5.51
C PRO A 184 -18.71 -7.78 5.07
N ALA A 185 -20.00 -7.83 4.72
CA ALA A 185 -20.74 -6.66 4.25
C ALA A 185 -20.79 -5.52 5.30
N ALA A 186 -20.77 -5.85 6.59
CA ALA A 186 -20.72 -4.87 7.67
C ALA A 186 -19.38 -4.11 7.72
N VAL A 187 -18.29 -4.70 7.23
CA VAL A 187 -16.94 -4.13 7.25
C VAL A 187 -16.71 -3.23 6.04
N ASP A 188 -17.20 -3.62 4.87
CA ASP A 188 -17.00 -2.87 3.63
C ASP A 188 -18.26 -2.14 3.13
N GLY A 189 -19.35 -2.12 3.91
CA GLY A 189 -20.61 -1.50 3.48
C GLY A 189 -21.24 -2.19 2.27
N GLY A 190 -20.96 -3.48 2.06
CA GLY A 190 -21.59 -4.30 1.04
C GLY A 190 -21.04 -4.11 -0.38
N ALA A 191 -19.75 -3.79 -0.56
CA ALA A 191 -19.18 -3.86 -1.93
C ALA A 191 -19.03 -5.28 -2.47
N GLY A 192 -19.04 -6.26 -1.58
CA GLY A 192 -18.62 -7.61 -1.95
C GLY A 192 -17.14 -7.66 -2.31
N GLY A 193 -16.31 -6.93 -1.54
CA GLY A 193 -14.87 -7.05 -1.68
C GLY A 193 -14.32 -8.35 -1.10
N TYR A 194 -13.04 -8.58 -1.33
CA TYR A 194 -12.29 -9.75 -0.91
C TYR A 194 -10.97 -9.33 -0.27
N LEU A 195 -10.45 -10.16 0.62
CA LEU A 195 -9.21 -9.95 1.37
C LEU A 195 -8.23 -11.08 1.07
N ILE A 196 -6.95 -10.72 1.05
CA ILE A 196 -5.82 -11.63 1.03
C ILE A 196 -4.85 -11.16 2.11
N ARG A 197 -4.53 -11.97 3.11
CA ARG A 197 -3.39 -11.68 3.99
C ARG A 197 -2.12 -11.62 3.15
N ILE A 198 -1.34 -10.55 3.32
CA ILE A 198 -0.10 -10.32 2.59
C ILE A 198 1.12 -10.20 3.49
N MET A 199 0.92 -9.82 4.75
CA MET A 199 1.99 -9.64 5.73
C MET A 199 1.43 -9.85 7.14
N ALA A 200 2.25 -10.37 8.04
CA ALA A 200 1.93 -10.51 9.45
C ALA A 200 3.12 -10.07 10.29
N ASP A 201 2.85 -9.48 11.45
CA ASP A 201 3.90 -9.28 12.46
C ASP A 201 4.31 -10.64 13.07
N GLN A 202 5.48 -10.70 13.73
CA GLN A 202 5.96 -11.94 14.33
C GLN A 202 5.03 -12.55 15.39
N GLN A 203 4.22 -11.72 16.07
CA GLN A 203 3.33 -12.15 17.15
C GLN A 203 1.92 -12.47 16.65
N TRP A 204 1.64 -12.26 15.35
CA TRP A 204 0.32 -12.38 14.76
C TRP A 204 -0.73 -11.49 15.44
N CYS A 205 -0.30 -10.41 16.09
CA CYS A 205 -1.16 -9.42 16.71
C CYS A 205 -1.59 -8.32 15.73
N TRP A 206 -0.95 -8.26 14.56
CA TRP A 206 -1.33 -7.40 13.46
C TRP A 206 -1.08 -8.06 12.11
N THR A 207 -2.09 -8.05 11.25
CA THR A 207 -1.98 -8.55 9.87
C THR A 207 -2.35 -7.46 8.88
N TRP A 208 -1.64 -7.42 7.76
CA TRP A 208 -1.97 -6.57 6.63
C TRP A 208 -2.59 -7.41 5.53
N ASN A 209 -3.66 -6.87 4.97
CA ASN A 209 -4.53 -7.55 4.03
C ASN A 209 -4.69 -6.69 2.78
N LEU A 210 -4.51 -7.29 1.61
CA LEU A 210 -4.88 -6.67 0.34
C LEU A 210 -6.39 -6.81 0.16
N TYR A 211 -7.10 -5.69 0.23
CA TYR A 211 -8.51 -5.60 -0.11
C TYR A 211 -8.66 -5.38 -1.61
N LEU A 212 -9.50 -6.18 -2.26
CA LEU A 212 -9.88 -6.10 -3.67
C LEU A 212 -11.39 -5.92 -3.76
N TYR A 213 -11.90 -5.17 -4.73
CA TYR A 213 -13.34 -5.08 -4.94
C TYR A 213 -13.71 -5.08 -6.43
N PRO A 214 -14.84 -5.72 -6.78
CA PRO A 214 -15.29 -5.82 -8.17
C PRO A 214 -16.02 -4.55 -8.64
N GLY A 215 -16.41 -4.52 -9.92
CA GLY A 215 -17.34 -3.54 -10.47
C GLY A 215 -16.75 -2.23 -10.99
N GLU A 216 -17.59 -1.19 -11.07
CA GLU A 216 -17.18 0.12 -11.58
C GLU A 216 -16.17 0.78 -10.64
N GLY A 217 -15.02 1.16 -11.19
CA GLY A 217 -13.94 1.70 -10.40
C GLY A 217 -13.23 0.68 -9.52
N LYS A 218 -13.29 -0.63 -9.88
CA LYS A 218 -12.49 -1.72 -9.30
C LYS A 218 -11.08 -1.27 -8.99
N GLY A 219 -10.55 -1.78 -7.88
CA GLY A 219 -9.26 -1.37 -7.37
C GLY A 219 -8.91 -2.18 -6.13
N HIS A 220 -7.95 -1.66 -5.40
CA HIS A 220 -7.41 -2.35 -4.23
C HIS A 220 -6.92 -1.35 -3.20
N ALA A 221 -6.80 -1.78 -1.96
CA ALA A 221 -6.18 -1.04 -0.87
C ALA A 221 -5.49 -2.02 0.07
N VAL A 222 -4.59 -1.53 0.92
CA VAL A 222 -4.04 -2.34 2.01
C VAL A 222 -4.68 -1.92 3.31
N CYS A 223 -5.21 -2.90 4.05
CA CYS A 223 -5.86 -2.70 5.33
C CYS A 223 -5.18 -3.56 6.42
N GLY A 224 -4.93 -2.96 7.57
CA GLY A 224 -4.47 -3.64 8.78
C GLY A 224 -5.62 -4.15 9.65
N SER A 225 -5.37 -5.21 10.39
CA SER A 225 -6.31 -5.83 11.32
C SER A 225 -5.56 -6.42 12.52
N ALA A 226 -6.10 -6.23 13.72
CA ALA A 226 -5.57 -6.84 14.95
C ALA A 226 -5.88 -8.35 15.06
N VAL A 227 -6.66 -8.88 14.11
CA VAL A 227 -6.93 -10.31 13.97
C VAL A 227 -6.52 -10.76 12.58
N ASP A 228 -6.09 -12.01 12.47
CA ASP A 228 -5.82 -12.65 11.19
C ASP A 228 -7.14 -12.91 10.45
N ALA A 229 -7.38 -12.12 9.40
CA ALA A 229 -8.56 -12.27 8.54
C ALA A 229 -8.64 -13.66 7.87
N ASN A 230 -7.49 -14.36 7.80
CA ASN A 230 -7.34 -15.69 7.25
C ASN A 230 -7.32 -16.81 8.30
N ALA A 231 -7.60 -16.53 9.58
CA ALA A 231 -7.64 -17.56 10.59
C ALA A 231 -8.77 -18.59 10.32
N ASN A 232 -8.50 -19.86 10.63
CA ASN A 232 -9.44 -20.95 10.42
C ASN A 232 -10.57 -20.89 11.46
N LEU A 233 -11.81 -21.08 11.02
CA LEU A 233 -13.00 -20.93 11.86
C LEU A 233 -13.11 -21.97 12.96
N ASP A 234 -12.49 -23.14 12.80
CA ASP A 234 -12.42 -24.13 13.89
C ASP A 234 -11.69 -23.55 15.11
N GLN A 235 -10.81 -22.55 14.90
CA GLN A 235 -10.10 -21.83 15.95
C GLN A 235 -10.93 -20.64 16.50
N ILE A 236 -12.04 -20.28 15.86
CA ILE A 236 -12.78 -19.03 16.08
C ILE A 236 -14.27 -19.30 16.42
N ALA A 237 -14.73 -20.55 16.34
CA ALA A 237 -16.15 -20.90 16.54
C ALA A 237 -16.73 -20.38 17.86
N GLU A 238 -15.92 -20.34 18.92
CA GLU A 238 -16.29 -19.75 20.21
C GLU A 238 -16.40 -18.21 20.14
N ALA A 239 -15.48 -17.55 19.43
CA ALA A 239 -15.45 -16.10 19.23
C ALA A 239 -16.50 -15.56 18.24
N LEU A 240 -17.05 -16.41 17.36
CA LEU A 240 -18.16 -16.06 16.47
C LEU A 240 -19.45 -15.76 17.24
N SER A 241 -19.65 -16.38 18.42
CA SER A 241 -20.82 -16.10 19.26
C SER A 241 -20.86 -14.65 19.74
N ASP A 242 -19.70 -13.99 19.82
CA ASP A 242 -19.54 -12.59 20.25
C ASP A 242 -19.42 -11.59 19.08
N CYS A 243 -19.34 -12.06 17.83
CA CYS A 243 -19.12 -11.21 16.66
C CYS A 243 -20.46 -10.74 16.07
N LYS A 244 -20.81 -9.46 16.24
CA LYS A 244 -22.07 -8.90 15.71
C LYS A 244 -21.99 -8.52 14.24
N GLU A 245 -20.79 -8.40 13.70
CA GLU A 245 -20.53 -7.94 12.33
C GLU A 245 -20.73 -9.01 11.26
N THR A 246 -20.85 -10.28 11.64
CA THR A 246 -20.92 -11.41 10.72
C THR A 246 -22.07 -12.33 11.09
N THR A 247 -22.99 -12.57 10.16
CA THR A 247 -24.11 -13.49 10.40
C THR A 247 -23.72 -14.92 10.01
N ARG A 248 -24.39 -15.91 10.64
CA ARG A 248 -24.23 -17.31 10.27
C ARG A 248 -24.63 -17.58 8.81
N ASP A 249 -25.64 -16.88 8.32
CA ASP A 249 -26.13 -17.01 6.95
C ASP A 249 -25.09 -16.51 5.92
N GLU A 250 -24.44 -15.36 6.18
CA GLU A 250 -23.38 -14.83 5.31
C GLU A 250 -22.20 -15.80 5.24
N PHE A 251 -21.89 -16.43 6.37
CA PHE A 251 -20.85 -17.45 6.47
C PHE A 251 -21.19 -18.69 5.64
N ASP A 252 -22.37 -19.27 5.84
CA ASP A 252 -22.79 -20.49 5.12
C ASP A 252 -22.94 -20.19 3.61
N GLN A 253 -23.37 -18.98 3.23
CA GLN A 253 -23.38 -18.53 1.84
C GLN A 253 -21.97 -18.47 1.24
N ALA A 254 -21.01 -17.81 1.91
CA ALA A 254 -19.64 -17.69 1.43
C ALA A 254 -18.98 -19.07 1.23
N LYS A 255 -19.24 -20.00 2.17
CA LYS A 255 -18.81 -21.40 2.05
C LYS A 255 -19.38 -22.08 0.81
N ASN A 256 -20.67 -21.88 0.52
CA ASN A 256 -21.32 -22.45 -0.67
C ASN A 256 -20.82 -21.83 -1.98
N GLU A 257 -20.38 -20.57 -1.96
CA GLU A 257 -19.76 -19.89 -3.10
C GLU A 257 -18.31 -20.34 -3.35
N GLY A 258 -17.71 -21.09 -2.42
CA GLY A 258 -16.35 -21.59 -2.50
C GLY A 258 -15.28 -20.58 -2.08
N PHE A 259 -15.68 -19.45 -1.47
CA PHE A 259 -14.78 -18.41 -0.97
C PHE A 259 -15.08 -18.15 0.50
N PRO A 260 -14.26 -18.67 1.43
CA PRO A 260 -14.52 -18.52 2.86
C PRO A 260 -14.69 -17.05 3.26
N LEU A 261 -15.56 -16.79 4.22
CA LEU A 261 -15.71 -15.44 4.77
C LEU A 261 -14.47 -15.09 5.60
N ALA A 262 -14.01 -13.84 5.51
CA ALA A 262 -12.92 -13.33 6.33
C ALA A 262 -13.40 -13.07 7.75
N TRP A 263 -12.55 -13.38 8.72
CA TRP A 263 -12.82 -13.08 10.12
C TRP A 263 -12.16 -11.75 10.52
N THR A 264 -12.90 -10.66 10.46
CA THR A 264 -12.43 -9.37 10.93
C THR A 264 -13.60 -8.53 11.42
N ARG A 265 -13.39 -7.81 12.53
CA ARG A 265 -14.37 -6.86 13.10
C ARG A 265 -14.11 -5.43 12.62
N HIS A 266 -12.86 -5.13 12.30
CA HIS A 266 -12.43 -3.81 11.91
C HIS A 266 -11.23 -3.92 10.98
N LEU A 267 -11.32 -3.25 9.85
CA LEU A 267 -10.18 -3.02 8.95
C LEU A 267 -9.76 -1.56 9.06
N ALA A 268 -8.51 -1.36 9.43
CA ALA A 268 -7.89 -0.05 9.37
C ALA A 268 -7.27 0.15 8.00
N LEU A 269 -7.68 1.18 7.26
CA LEU A 269 -7.00 1.53 6.02
C LEU A 269 -5.55 1.88 6.32
N THR A 270 -4.60 1.24 5.64
CA THR A 270 -3.16 1.52 5.78
C THR A 270 -2.66 2.30 4.58
N SER A 271 -3.11 1.93 3.38
CA SER A 271 -2.66 2.54 2.13
C SER A 271 -3.69 2.41 1.01
N PHE A 272 -3.67 3.31 0.03
CA PHE A 272 -4.60 3.29 -1.10
C PHE A 272 -4.15 2.38 -2.24
N SER A 273 -2.95 1.79 -2.17
CA SER A 273 -2.53 0.75 -3.10
C SER A 273 -1.48 -0.15 -2.46
N PHE A 274 -1.25 -1.31 -3.09
CA PHE A 274 -0.21 -2.24 -2.66
C PHE A 274 1.19 -1.62 -2.77
N GLU A 275 1.49 -0.92 -3.87
CA GLU A 275 2.79 -0.30 -4.05
C GLU A 275 3.01 0.91 -3.14
N GLU A 276 1.97 1.69 -2.84
CA GLU A 276 2.08 2.77 -1.84
C GLU A 276 2.39 2.18 -0.46
N PHE A 277 1.73 1.07 -0.08
CA PHE A 277 2.05 0.34 1.16
C PHE A 277 3.49 -0.15 1.14
N LEU A 278 3.90 -0.86 0.08
CA LEU A 278 5.23 -1.44 -0.02
C LEU A 278 6.34 -0.37 0.02
N ALA A 279 6.16 0.74 -0.69
CA ALA A 279 7.11 1.85 -0.70
C ALA A 279 7.23 2.51 0.67
N THR A 280 6.09 2.73 1.34
CA THR A 280 6.08 3.28 2.70
C THR A 280 6.79 2.33 3.66
N THR A 281 6.41 1.05 3.70
CA THR A 281 7.07 0.04 4.55
C THR A 281 8.57 -0.01 4.27
N TYR A 282 8.98 -0.09 3.00
CA TYR A 282 10.39 -0.16 2.62
C TYR A 282 11.21 1.02 3.13
N TYR A 283 10.74 2.26 2.95
CA TYR A 283 11.51 3.44 3.35
C TYR A 283 11.41 3.72 4.85
N GLU A 284 10.24 3.57 5.47
CA GLU A 284 10.08 3.76 6.92
C GLU A 284 10.93 2.78 7.72
N GLU A 285 10.98 1.51 7.30
CA GLU A 285 11.82 0.50 7.93
C GLU A 285 13.30 0.86 7.79
N GLN A 286 13.76 1.29 6.62
CA GLN A 286 15.15 1.76 6.48
C GLN A 286 15.48 2.97 7.35
N ILE A 287 14.53 3.89 7.56
CA ILE A 287 14.74 5.00 8.49
C ILE A 287 15.03 4.47 9.90
N TRP A 288 14.30 3.45 10.35
CA TRP A 288 14.58 2.79 11.61
C TRP A 288 16.02 2.24 11.66
N TYR A 289 16.47 1.54 10.62
CA TYR A 289 17.84 0.99 10.55
C TYR A 289 18.92 2.07 10.52
N VAL A 290 18.70 3.20 9.84
CA VAL A 290 19.64 4.34 9.88
C VAL A 290 19.76 4.92 11.29
N ARG A 291 18.66 4.92 12.06
CA ARG A 291 18.64 5.47 13.43
C ARG A 291 19.28 4.55 14.47
N TYR A 292 19.23 3.23 14.27
CA TYR A 292 19.51 2.27 15.34
C TYR A 292 20.54 1.18 15.00
N ASP A 293 20.85 0.93 13.73
CA ASP A 293 21.68 -0.21 13.32
C ASP A 293 22.78 0.17 12.30
N ASP A 294 23.17 1.45 12.28
CA ASP A 294 24.27 1.98 11.48
C ASP A 294 24.11 1.61 9.97
N MET A 295 22.90 1.77 9.43
CA MET A 295 22.64 1.68 7.99
C MET A 295 23.05 2.98 7.30
N GLU A 296 23.62 2.89 6.09
CA GLU A 296 23.94 4.07 5.29
C GLU A 296 22.69 4.67 4.64
N LEU A 297 22.61 6.00 4.65
CA LEU A 297 21.53 6.73 4.01
C LEU A 297 21.63 6.65 2.48
N SER A 298 20.82 5.79 1.87
CA SER A 298 20.76 5.63 0.41
C SER A 298 20.19 6.88 -0.29
N GLN A 299 20.50 7.06 -1.58
CA GLN A 299 19.95 8.17 -2.36
C GLN A 299 18.42 8.07 -2.48
N GLY A 300 17.88 6.85 -2.60
CA GLY A 300 16.44 6.59 -2.64
C GLY A 300 15.76 7.01 -1.34
N LEU A 301 16.32 6.59 -0.19
CA LEU A 301 15.81 6.96 1.12
C LEU A 301 15.90 8.47 1.35
N ARG A 302 17.00 9.11 0.94
CA ARG A 302 17.14 10.57 1.03
C ARG A 302 16.02 11.30 0.27
N LYS A 303 15.73 10.88 -0.97
CA LYS A 303 14.63 11.46 -1.75
C LYS A 303 13.27 11.25 -1.07
N TYR A 304 13.04 10.09 -0.48
CA TYR A 304 11.82 9.82 0.29
C TYR A 304 11.67 10.81 1.45
N ILE A 305 12.73 11.00 2.23
CA ILE A 305 12.75 11.94 3.34
C ILE A 305 12.49 13.37 2.86
N ASP A 306 13.18 13.80 1.82
CA ASP A 306 13.05 15.15 1.27
C ASP A 306 11.62 15.44 0.76
N ASN A 307 10.91 14.44 0.22
CA ASN A 307 9.55 14.63 -0.32
C ASN A 307 8.44 14.46 0.73
N THR A 308 8.67 13.64 1.76
CA THR A 308 7.68 13.31 2.78
C THR A 308 7.77 14.23 4.00
N TYR A 309 8.98 14.40 4.52
CA TYR A 309 9.26 15.03 5.81
C TYR A 309 9.74 16.47 5.69
N ILE A 310 10.50 16.81 4.66
CA ILE A 310 11.01 18.16 4.44
C ILE A 310 9.99 18.95 3.60
N LYS A 311 9.71 20.19 4.01
CA LYS A 311 8.83 21.13 3.29
C LYS A 311 9.63 22.27 2.70
#